data_AF-A0A382UHA6-F1
#
_entry.id   AF-A0A382UHA6-F1
#
_cell.length_a   1.000
_cell.length_b   1.000
_cell.length_c   1.000
_cell.angle_alpha   90.00
_cell.angle_beta   90.00
_cell.angle_gamma   90.00
#
_symmetry.space_group_name_H-M   'P 1'
#
loop_
_entity.id
_entity.type
_entity.pdbx_description
1 polymer ?
#
loop_
_entity_poly.entity_id
_entity_poly.type
_entity_poly.pdbx_seq_one_letter_code
_entity_poly.pdbx_strand_id
1 'polypeptide(L)'
;MKLERACTRRNFISQSTAVTASAVAATKSAAVPVKKGDVLKVGLVGCGGRGTGACRQALQADSGARLVAMADMFTDRLEGSLERLQAIPAIADKIAVPKKNRFVGFEAFDELLASGVDVVLLATPPHFRPAHLEKAVAAGVHVFAEKP
;
A
#
# COMPACT_ATOMS: atom_id res chain seq x y z
N MET A 1 -12.34 -34.18 54.83
CA MET A 1 -12.70 -33.73 53.46
C MET A 1 -11.55 -32.85 52.96
N LYS A 2 -10.62 -33.40 52.16
CA LYS A 2 -9.52 -32.64 51.54
C LYS A 2 -9.83 -32.51 50.05
N LEU A 3 -9.97 -31.28 49.55
CA LEU A 3 -10.12 -31.04 48.11
C LEU A 3 -8.77 -31.32 47.43
N GLU A 4 -8.75 -32.26 46.48
CA GLU A 4 -7.64 -32.41 45.54
C GLU A 4 -7.71 -31.30 44.47
N ARG A 5 -6.59 -30.61 44.28
CA ARG A 5 -6.46 -29.49 43.33
C ARG A 5 -6.20 -30.06 41.92
N ALA A 6 -7.27 -30.33 41.18
CA ALA A 6 -7.18 -30.74 39.79
C ALA A 6 -6.65 -29.57 38.92
N CYS A 7 -5.54 -29.81 38.21
CA CYS A 7 -4.83 -28.91 37.30
C CYS A 7 -3.82 -27.94 37.95
N THR A 8 -2.53 -28.26 37.73
CA THR A 8 -1.42 -27.34 37.98
C THR A 8 -1.00 -26.69 36.65
N ARG A 9 -0.57 -25.41 36.67
CA ARG A 9 -0.12 -24.63 35.50
C ARG A 9 0.83 -25.39 34.54
N ARG A 10 1.65 -26.29 35.08
CA ARG A 10 2.61 -27.13 34.34
C ARG A 10 1.93 -28.18 33.45
N ASN A 11 0.82 -28.78 33.90
CA ASN A 11 0.05 -29.74 33.10
C ASN A 11 -0.71 -29.04 31.96
N PHE A 12 -1.12 -27.79 32.19
CA PHE A 12 -1.79 -26.98 31.15
C PHE A 12 -0.83 -26.62 30.01
N ILE A 13 0.39 -26.17 30.33
CA ILE A 13 1.43 -25.87 29.32
C ILE A 13 1.83 -27.13 28.55
N SER A 14 1.91 -28.29 29.22
CA SER A 14 2.23 -29.56 28.57
C SER A 14 1.11 -30.13 27.69
N GLN A 15 -0.15 -29.80 27.97
CA GLN A 15 -1.27 -30.21 27.12
C GLN A 15 -1.48 -29.25 25.92
N SER A 16 -1.17 -27.95 26.08
CA SER A 16 -1.29 -26.97 24.99
C SER A 16 -0.29 -27.19 23.84
N THR A 17 0.85 -27.83 24.08
CA THR A 17 1.84 -28.12 23.04
C THR A 17 1.42 -29.22 22.07
N ALA A 18 0.54 -30.13 22.47
CA ALA A 18 0.11 -31.26 21.62
C ALA A 18 -0.94 -30.88 20.57
N VAL A 19 -1.77 -29.85 20.82
CA VAL A 19 -2.87 -29.46 19.92
C VAL A 19 -2.46 -28.39 18.89
N THR A 20 -1.37 -27.66 19.15
CA THR A 20 -0.96 -26.52 18.30
C THR A 20 -0.17 -26.94 17.06
N ALA A 21 0.34 -28.19 17.00
CA ALA A 21 1.14 -28.67 15.86
C ALA A 21 0.30 -28.89 14.58
N SER A 22 -1.02 -29.09 14.68
CA SER A 22 -1.90 -29.37 13.54
C SER A 22 -2.60 -28.14 12.97
N ALA A 23 -2.65 -27.02 13.69
CA ALA A 23 -3.33 -25.80 13.22
C ALA A 23 -2.46 -24.93 12.28
N VAL A 24 -1.14 -25.09 12.29
CA VAL A 24 -0.22 -24.27 11.48
C VAL A 24 -0.17 -24.70 10.01
N ALA A 25 -0.70 -25.87 9.68
CA ALA A 25 -0.73 -26.38 8.29
C ALA A 25 -1.88 -25.79 7.44
N ALA A 26 -2.88 -25.16 8.05
CA ALA A 26 -4.12 -24.78 7.36
C ALA A 26 -4.18 -23.30 6.91
N THR A 27 -3.27 -22.44 7.36
CA THR A 27 -3.17 -21.07 6.82
C THR A 27 -2.17 -21.02 5.68
N LYS A 28 -2.40 -21.82 4.64
CA LYS A 28 -1.94 -21.41 3.31
C LYS A 28 -2.85 -20.27 2.90
N SER A 29 -2.51 -19.04 3.30
CA SER A 29 -2.96 -17.88 2.55
C SER A 29 -2.74 -18.21 1.09
N ALA A 30 -3.80 -18.13 0.29
CA ALA A 30 -3.70 -18.24 -1.15
C ALA A 30 -2.82 -17.09 -1.63
N ALA A 31 -1.51 -17.26 -1.55
CA ALA A 31 -0.55 -16.47 -2.26
C ALA A 31 -0.82 -16.78 -3.72
N VAL A 32 -1.66 -15.96 -4.36
CA VAL A 32 -1.75 -15.90 -5.81
C VAL A 32 -0.31 -15.77 -6.28
N PRO A 33 0.21 -16.70 -7.09
CA PRO A 33 1.57 -16.59 -7.60
C PRO A 33 1.64 -15.30 -8.41
N VAL A 34 2.23 -14.25 -7.83
CA VAL A 34 2.56 -13.05 -8.58
C VAL A 34 3.52 -13.53 -9.67
N LYS A 35 3.09 -13.47 -10.92
CA LYS A 35 3.96 -13.75 -12.05
C LYS A 35 5.16 -12.84 -11.91
N LYS A 36 6.31 -13.46 -11.66
CA LYS A 36 7.60 -12.80 -11.53
C LYS A 36 7.89 -12.13 -12.89
N GLY A 37 7.50 -10.87 -13.05
CA GLY A 37 7.59 -10.15 -14.31
C GLY A 37 6.57 -9.02 -14.53
N ASP A 38 5.41 -9.05 -13.88
CA ASP A 38 4.43 -7.97 -14.08
C ASP A 38 4.80 -6.74 -13.25
N VAL A 39 4.99 -5.61 -13.95
CA VAL A 39 5.26 -4.30 -13.33
C VAL A 39 4.01 -3.83 -12.60
N LEU A 40 4.13 -3.59 -11.29
CA LEU A 40 3.05 -3.01 -10.50
C LEU A 40 3.02 -1.49 -10.71
N LYS A 41 1.99 -0.99 -11.41
CA LYS A 41 1.81 0.43 -11.71
C LYS A 41 1.22 1.17 -10.51
N VAL A 42 2.06 1.93 -9.83
CA VAL A 42 1.72 2.71 -8.64
C VAL A 42 1.30 4.13 -9.04
N GLY A 43 0.18 4.60 -8.51
CA GLY A 43 -0.25 6.00 -8.54
C GLY A 43 -0.12 6.66 -7.16
N LEU A 44 0.34 7.91 -7.10
CA LEU A 44 0.40 8.69 -5.87
C LEU A 44 -0.65 9.80 -5.88
N VAL A 45 -1.52 9.84 -4.86
CA VAL A 45 -2.52 10.90 -4.67
C VAL A 45 -2.21 11.65 -3.37
N GLY A 46 -1.90 12.94 -3.49
CA GLY A 46 -1.41 13.78 -2.39
C GLY A 46 0.12 13.76 -2.30
N CYS A 47 0.75 14.68 -3.00
CA CYS A 47 2.20 14.85 -3.18
C CYS A 47 2.87 15.67 -2.06
N GLY A 48 2.28 15.67 -0.85
CA GLY A 48 2.88 16.24 0.35
C GLY A 48 4.00 15.36 0.93
N GLY A 49 4.65 15.81 2.01
CA GLY A 49 5.80 15.10 2.60
C GLY A 49 5.50 13.63 2.98
N ARG A 50 4.30 13.36 3.51
CA ARG A 50 3.88 11.98 3.80
C ARG A 50 3.64 11.14 2.54
N GLY A 51 2.99 11.70 1.52
CA GLY A 51 2.79 11.00 0.25
C GLY A 51 4.09 10.69 -0.47
N THR A 52 5.03 11.64 -0.52
CA THR A 52 6.39 11.41 -1.01
C THR A 52 7.08 10.28 -0.23
N GLY A 53 6.97 10.29 1.11
CA GLY A 53 7.54 9.26 1.97
C GLY A 53 6.94 7.87 1.74
N ALA A 54 5.61 7.78 1.64
CA ALA A 54 4.88 6.54 1.37
C ALA A 54 5.24 5.98 -0.02
N CYS A 55 5.32 6.83 -1.03
CA CYS A 55 5.75 6.44 -2.37
C CYS A 55 7.19 5.90 -2.37
N ARG A 56 8.11 6.57 -1.68
CA ARG A 56 9.48 6.07 -1.50
C ARG A 56 9.48 4.67 -0.87
N GLN A 57 8.72 4.47 0.19
CA GLN A 57 8.64 3.19 0.90
C GLN A 57 8.06 2.09 0.02
N ALA A 58 6.98 2.37 -0.72
CA ALA A 58 6.36 1.42 -1.65
C ALA A 58 7.33 1.00 -2.76
N LEU A 59 8.03 1.95 -3.38
CA LEU A 59 9.01 1.67 -4.44
C LEU A 59 10.27 0.97 -3.91
N GLN A 60 10.61 1.11 -2.63
CA GLN A 60 11.72 0.36 -2.01
C GLN A 60 11.33 -1.06 -1.62
N ALA A 61 10.06 -1.29 -1.27
CA ALA A 61 9.57 -2.59 -0.82
C ALA A 61 9.54 -3.66 -1.92
N ASP A 62 9.33 -3.24 -3.17
CA ASP A 62 9.21 -4.16 -4.31
C ASP A 62 10.07 -3.72 -5.51
N SER A 63 10.81 -4.65 -6.11
CA SER A 63 11.62 -4.41 -7.31
C SER A 63 10.77 -4.25 -8.58
N GLY A 64 9.54 -4.76 -8.61
CA GLY A 64 8.55 -4.64 -9.69
C GLY A 64 7.66 -3.42 -9.62
N ALA A 65 7.65 -2.67 -8.51
CA ALA A 65 6.85 -1.45 -8.38
C ALA A 65 7.42 -0.30 -9.21
N ARG A 66 6.55 0.43 -9.93
CA ARG A 66 6.90 1.61 -10.71
C ARG A 66 5.89 2.72 -10.47
N LEU A 67 6.35 3.92 -10.18
CA LEU A 67 5.46 5.09 -10.09
C LEU A 67 5.17 5.58 -11.49
N VAL A 68 3.90 5.55 -11.90
CA VAL A 68 3.48 5.88 -13.27
C VAL A 68 2.57 7.11 -13.37
N ALA A 69 1.95 7.51 -12.26
CA ALA A 69 1.05 8.65 -12.22
C ALA A 69 1.09 9.36 -10.87
N MET A 70 0.88 10.68 -10.89
CA MET A 70 0.80 11.50 -9.68
C MET A 70 -0.37 12.47 -9.79
N ALA A 71 -1.09 12.66 -8.67
CA ALA A 71 -2.20 13.59 -8.54
C ALA A 71 -2.03 14.46 -7.29
N ASP A 72 -2.26 15.76 -7.45
CA ASP A 72 -2.35 16.71 -6.34
C ASP A 72 -3.31 17.86 -6.68
N MET A 73 -3.70 18.65 -5.70
CA MET A 73 -4.42 19.89 -5.95
C MET A 73 -3.49 21.02 -6.45
N PHE A 74 -2.20 20.94 -6.11
CA PHE A 74 -1.24 22.01 -6.37
C PHE A 74 -0.01 21.53 -7.16
N THR A 75 0.32 22.24 -8.24
CA THR A 75 1.43 21.90 -9.15
C THR A 75 2.78 21.88 -8.43
N ASP A 76 3.04 22.84 -7.54
CA ASP A 76 4.28 22.95 -6.79
C ASP A 76 4.52 21.74 -5.88
N ARG A 77 3.44 21.20 -5.28
CA ARG A 77 3.50 19.98 -4.46
C ARG A 77 3.84 18.76 -5.31
N LEU A 78 3.17 18.62 -6.46
CA LEU A 78 3.42 17.51 -7.39
C LEU A 78 4.85 17.52 -7.89
N GLU A 79 5.29 18.62 -8.51
CA GLU A 79 6.61 18.74 -9.11
C GLU A 79 7.72 18.63 -8.06
N GLY A 80 7.57 19.29 -6.91
CA GLY A 80 8.53 19.17 -5.83
C GLY A 80 8.61 17.76 -5.22
N SER A 81 7.50 17.00 -5.20
CA SER A 81 7.54 15.59 -4.79
C SER A 81 8.25 14.72 -5.82
N LEU A 82 7.97 14.96 -7.11
CA LEU A 82 8.60 14.21 -8.19
C LEU A 82 10.12 14.40 -8.22
N GLU A 83 10.59 15.65 -8.10
CA GLU A 83 12.01 15.97 -8.02
C GLU A 83 12.68 15.25 -6.83
N ARG A 84 12.06 15.31 -5.65
CA ARG A 84 12.55 14.61 -4.45
C ARG A 84 12.62 13.10 -4.61
N LEU A 85 11.65 12.50 -5.31
CA LEU A 85 11.67 11.06 -5.59
C LEU A 85 12.78 10.69 -6.59
N GLN A 86 12.92 11.48 -7.66
CA GLN A 86 13.94 11.27 -8.70
C GLN A 86 15.37 11.42 -8.15
N ALA A 87 15.56 12.27 -7.14
CA ALA A 87 16.84 12.45 -6.47
C ALA A 87 17.27 11.26 -5.59
N ILE A 88 16.43 10.22 -5.40
CA ILE A 88 16.76 9.06 -4.56
C ILE A 88 17.31 7.94 -5.45
N PRO A 89 18.62 7.62 -5.39
CA PRO A 89 19.24 6.66 -6.31
C PRO A 89 18.61 5.26 -6.26
N ALA A 90 18.13 4.83 -5.08
CA ALA A 90 17.56 3.50 -4.88
C ALA A 90 16.20 3.26 -5.59
N ILE A 91 15.54 4.32 -6.09
CA ILE A 91 14.23 4.22 -6.75
C ILE A 91 14.14 5.05 -8.03
N ALA A 92 15.21 5.75 -8.44
CA ALA A 92 15.18 6.68 -9.56
C ALA A 92 14.78 6.00 -10.89
N ASP A 93 15.24 4.76 -11.11
CA ASP A 93 14.90 3.90 -12.25
C ASP A 93 13.43 3.43 -12.22
N LYS A 94 12.76 3.57 -11.08
CA LYS A 94 11.36 3.16 -10.89
C LYS A 94 10.34 4.28 -11.13
N ILE A 95 10.80 5.48 -11.47
CA ILE A 95 9.93 6.65 -11.64
C ILE A 95 9.69 6.90 -13.13
N ALA A 96 8.47 6.61 -13.56
CA ALA A 96 8.02 6.73 -14.94
C ALA A 96 6.77 7.64 -15.05
N VAL A 97 6.90 8.89 -14.62
CA VAL A 97 5.80 9.87 -14.58
C VAL A 97 5.97 10.95 -15.67
N PRO A 98 5.55 10.67 -16.93
CA PRO A 98 5.56 11.67 -17.98
C PRO A 98 4.61 12.82 -17.65
N LYS A 99 4.79 14.00 -18.26
CA LYS A 99 3.93 15.17 -17.99
C LYS A 99 2.43 14.89 -18.13
N LYS A 100 2.03 14.05 -19.09
CA LYS A 100 0.63 13.64 -19.30
C LYS A 100 0.02 12.79 -18.16
N ASN A 101 0.86 12.26 -17.26
CA ASN A 101 0.44 11.49 -16.09
C ASN A 101 0.66 12.27 -14.78
N ARG A 102 0.74 13.60 -14.88
CA ARG A 102 0.82 14.54 -13.76
C ARG A 102 -0.46 15.34 -13.74
N PHE A 103 -1.36 14.94 -12.85
CA PHE A 103 -2.71 15.48 -12.81
C PHE A 103 -2.82 16.49 -11.68
N VAL A 104 -3.37 17.68 -11.98
CA VAL A 104 -3.49 18.76 -11.01
C VAL A 104 -4.90 19.34 -11.03
N GLY A 105 -5.50 19.49 -9.85
CA GLY A 105 -6.83 20.09 -9.67
C GLY A 105 -7.85 19.13 -9.10
N PHE A 106 -9.13 19.53 -9.14
CA PHE A 106 -10.22 18.77 -8.51
C PHE A 106 -10.49 17.40 -9.18
N GLU A 107 -10.26 17.30 -10.49
CA GLU A 107 -10.46 16.06 -11.26
C GLU A 107 -9.21 15.16 -11.25
N ALA A 108 -8.11 15.59 -10.63
CA ALA A 108 -6.81 14.93 -10.75
C ALA A 108 -6.83 13.47 -10.27
N PHE A 109 -7.66 13.17 -9.27
CA PHE A 109 -7.83 11.81 -8.78
C PHE A 109 -8.49 10.89 -9.83
N ASP A 110 -9.54 11.38 -10.49
CA ASP A 110 -10.27 10.61 -11.50
C ASP A 110 -9.41 10.40 -12.75
N GLU A 111 -8.67 11.42 -13.17
CA GLU A 111 -7.68 11.32 -14.26
C GLU A 111 -6.57 10.30 -13.91
N LEU A 112 -6.10 10.29 -12.66
CA LEU A 112 -5.13 9.30 -12.20
C LEU A 112 -5.68 7.88 -12.24
N LEU A 113 -6.92 7.64 -11.81
CA LEU A 113 -7.55 6.32 -11.93
C LEU A 113 -7.68 5.90 -13.39
N ALA A 114 -8.13 6.81 -14.26
CA ALA A 114 -8.27 6.55 -15.70
C ALA A 114 -6.93 6.28 -16.41
N SER A 115 -5.79 6.65 -15.81
CA SER A 115 -4.46 6.41 -16.36
C SER A 115 -4.00 4.94 -16.33
N GLY A 116 -4.79 4.04 -15.70
CA GLY A 116 -4.52 2.60 -15.70
C GLY A 116 -3.50 2.15 -14.63
N VAL A 117 -3.54 2.79 -13.46
CA VAL A 117 -2.80 2.35 -12.26
C VAL A 117 -3.38 1.05 -11.70
N ASP A 118 -2.52 0.20 -11.15
CA ASP A 118 -2.95 -1.05 -10.51
C ASP A 118 -3.16 -0.86 -8.99
N VAL A 119 -2.41 0.08 -8.40
CA VAL A 119 -2.51 0.45 -6.98
C VAL A 119 -2.38 1.96 -6.80
N VAL A 120 -3.19 2.54 -5.91
CA VAL A 120 -3.11 3.95 -5.50
C VAL A 120 -2.65 4.11 -4.06
N LEU A 121 -1.74 5.05 -3.85
CA LEU A 121 -1.32 5.52 -2.54
C LEU A 121 -2.13 6.78 -2.20
N LEU A 122 -3.14 6.63 -1.35
CA LEU A 122 -3.99 7.73 -0.90
C LEU A 122 -3.39 8.42 0.32
N ALA A 123 -2.64 9.50 0.07
CA ALA A 123 -1.98 10.33 1.06
C ALA A 123 -2.53 11.77 1.13
N THR A 124 -3.74 11.99 0.61
CA THR A 124 -4.50 13.24 0.74
C THR A 124 -4.95 13.48 2.19
N PRO A 125 -5.39 14.71 2.55
CA PRO A 125 -6.04 14.95 3.83
C PRO A 125 -7.24 14.01 4.05
N PRO A 126 -7.50 13.55 5.29
CA PRO A 126 -8.51 12.52 5.59
C PRO A 126 -9.90 12.76 5.00
N HIS A 127 -10.37 14.01 4.97
CA HIS A 127 -11.71 14.37 4.49
C HIS A 127 -11.99 13.96 3.03
N PHE A 128 -10.97 13.92 2.17
CA PHE A 128 -11.12 13.54 0.76
C PHE A 128 -10.98 12.02 0.54
N ARG A 129 -10.34 11.31 1.48
CA ARG A 129 -9.95 9.91 1.28
C ARG A 129 -11.13 8.95 1.17
N PRO A 130 -12.26 9.09 1.90
CA PRO A 130 -13.40 8.20 1.74
C PRO A 130 -13.95 8.15 0.30
N ALA A 131 -14.14 9.33 -0.32
CA ALA A 131 -14.63 9.40 -1.70
C ALA A 131 -13.62 8.83 -2.71
N HIS A 132 -12.32 9.10 -2.50
CA HIS A 132 -11.27 8.50 -3.33
C HIS A 132 -11.19 6.98 -3.16
N LEU A 133 -11.32 6.48 -1.93
CA LEU A 133 -11.31 5.05 -1.63
C LEU A 133 -12.49 4.34 -2.30
N GLU A 134 -13.70 4.89 -2.19
CA GLU A 134 -14.89 4.35 -2.84
C GLU A 134 -14.71 4.24 -4.36
N LYS A 135 -14.27 5.33 -4.99
CA LYS A 135 -14.00 5.36 -6.43
C LYS A 135 -12.90 4.38 -6.86
N ALA A 136 -11.81 4.27 -6.11
CA ALA A 136 -10.72 3.33 -6.42
C ALA A 136 -11.19 1.86 -6.33
N VAL A 137 -11.95 1.52 -5.29
CA VAL A 137 -12.55 0.19 -5.13
C VAL A 137 -13.54 -0.10 -6.26
N ALA A 138 -14.39 0.86 -6.61
CA ALA A 138 -15.32 0.74 -7.73
C ALA A 138 -14.60 0.52 -9.08
N ALA A 139 -13.43 1.14 -9.26
CA ALA A 139 -12.58 0.97 -10.43
C ALA A 139 -11.75 -0.35 -10.41
N GLY A 140 -11.85 -1.16 -9.36
CA GLY A 140 -11.08 -2.39 -9.21
C GLY A 140 -9.58 -2.17 -8.96
N VAL A 141 -9.20 -0.98 -8.48
CA VAL A 141 -7.81 -0.58 -8.22
C VAL A 141 -7.46 -0.88 -6.76
N HIS A 142 -6.27 -1.44 -6.50
CA HIS A 142 -5.81 -1.69 -5.14
C HIS A 142 -5.52 -0.38 -4.40
N VAL A 143 -5.73 -0.34 -3.09
CA VAL A 143 -5.57 0.89 -2.31
C VAL A 143 -4.66 0.68 -1.12
N PHE A 144 -3.63 1.53 -1.03
CA PHE A 144 -2.97 1.85 0.22
C PHE A 144 -3.52 3.20 0.71
N ALA A 145 -4.08 3.23 1.91
CA ALA A 145 -4.60 4.45 2.52
C ALA A 145 -3.72 4.83 3.72
N GLU A 146 -3.15 6.03 3.71
CA GLU A 146 -2.56 6.58 4.93
C GLU A 146 -3.65 6.72 5.99
N LYS A 147 -3.26 6.49 7.24
CA LYS A 147 -4.15 6.68 8.38
C LYS A 147 -4.34 8.16 8.73
N PRO A 148 -5.37 8.49 9.51
CA PRO A 148 -6.67 7.81 9.61
C PRO A 148 -7.54 8.14 8.39
#